data_AF-A0A7W1K2E0-F1
#
_entry.id   AF-A0A7W1K2E0-F1
#
_cell.length_a   1.000
_cell.length_b   1.000
_cell.length_c   1.000
_cell.angle_alpha   90.00
_cell.angle_beta   90.00
_cell.angle_gamma   90.00
#
_symmetry.space_group_name_H-M   'P 1'
#
loop_
_entity.id
_entity.type
_entity.pdbx_description
1 polymer ?
#
loop_
_entity_poly.entity_id
_entity_poly.type
_entity_poly.pdbx_seq_one_letter_code
_entity_poly.pdbx_strand_id
1 'polypeptide(L)' 'MNEDGRGFDPAVVGHGTGLQGIADRLASLGGELDVRSAPGDGTTVAGRLPVSGDGR' A
#
# COMPACT_ATOMS: atom_id res chain seq x y z
N MET A 1 25.28 -0.24 2.92
CA MET A 1 24.10 -0.93 3.46
C MET A 1 23.05 -0.85 2.37
N ASN A 2 22.95 -1.92 1.58
CA ASN A 2 22.00 -2.05 0.47
C ASN A 2 20.85 -2.89 1.02
N GLU A 3 19.72 -2.24 1.31
CA GLU A 3 18.52 -2.96 1.72
C GLU A 3 17.94 -3.60 0.47
N ASP A 4 18.38 -4.82 0.16
CA ASP A 4 17.73 -5.68 -0.83
C ASP A 4 16.32 -5.97 -0.32
N GLY A 5 15.38 -5.09 -0.67
CA GLY A 5 13.97 -5.18 -0.35
C GLY A 5 13.39 -6.44 -0.98
N ARG A 6 13.54 -7.57 -0.29
CA ARG A 6 12.85 -8.82 -0.61
C ARG A 6 11.36 -8.47 -0.66
N GLY A 7 10.75 -8.63 -1.83
CA GLY A 7 9.34 -8.33 -2.01
C GLY A 7 8.52 -8.93 -0.86
N PHE A 8 7.66 -8.11 -0.25
CA PHE A 8 6.85 -8.54 0.88
C PHE A 8 5.61 -9.22 0.33
N ASP A 9 5.46 -10.51 0.59
CA ASP A 9 4.23 -11.21 0.24
C ASP A 9 3.15 -10.87 1.31
N PRO A 10 2.10 -10.10 0.95
CA PRO A 10 1.08 -9.66 1.90
C PRO A 10 0.26 -10.82 2.48
N ALA A 11 0.31 -12.02 1.89
CA ALA A 11 -0.35 -13.21 2.42
C ALA A 11 0.53 -13.98 3.42
N VAL A 12 1.86 -13.91 3.28
CA VAL A 12 2.81 -14.67 4.11
C VAL A 12 3.30 -13.85 5.30
N VAL A 13 3.40 -12.54 5.12
CA VAL A 13 3.90 -11.63 6.13
C VAL A 13 2.70 -10.80 6.55
N GLY A 14 2.06 -11.17 7.66
CA GLY A 14 0.82 -10.53 8.11
C GLY A 14 0.97 -9.01 8.07
N HIS A 15 0.09 -8.35 7.31
CA HIS A 15 0.01 -6.90 7.07
C HIS A 15 0.88 -6.10 8.04
N GLY A 16 2.12 -5.78 7.63
CA GLY A 16 3.00 -4.96 8.45
C GLY A 16 2.24 -3.71 8.87
N THR A 17 2.33 -3.33 10.14
CA THR A 17 1.49 -2.26 10.74
C THR A 17 1.50 -0.95 9.93
N GLY A 18 2.57 -0.69 9.18
CA GLY A 18 2.68 0.41 8.23
C GLY A 18 1.67 0.35 7.06
N LEU A 19 1.60 -0.76 6.33
CA LEU A 19 0.66 -0.90 5.20
C LEU A 19 -0.79 -0.95 5.69
N GLN A 20 -1.03 -1.59 6.84
CA GLN A 20 -2.35 -1.60 7.46
C GLN A 20 -2.81 -0.18 7.83
N GLY A 21 -1.92 0.64 8.41
CA GLY A 21 -2.23 2.03 8.74
C GLY A 21 -2.42 2.93 7.52
N ILE A 22 -1.77 2.62 6.40
CA ILE A 22 -1.98 3.34 5.12
C ILE A 22 -3.33 2.92 4.52
N ALA A 23 -3.65 1.63 4.52
CA ALA A 23 -4.94 1.12 4.05
C ALA A 23 -6.10 1.72 4.85
N ASP A 24 -5.98 1.76 6.17
CA ASP A 24 -6.96 2.37 7.07
C ASP A 24 -7.17 3.87 6.77
N ARG A 25 -6.08 4.62 6.61
CA ARG A 25 -6.17 6.05 6.22
C ARG A 25 -6.81 6.25 4.86
N LEU A 26 -6.49 5.43 3.87
CA LEU A 26 -7.11 5.51 2.55
C LEU A 26 -8.60 5.17 2.64
N ALA A 27 -8.97 4.09 3.32
CA ALA A 27 -10.36 3.68 3.50
C ALA A 27 -11.20 4.75 4.24
N SER A 28 -10.62 5.40 5.26
CA SER A 28 -11.24 6.51 5.99
C SER A 28 -11.59 7.71 5.10
N LEU A 29 -10.79 7.92 4.04
CA LEU A 29 -11.02 8.96 3.05
C LEU A 29 -11.82 8.46 1.82
N GLY A 30 -12.36 7.24 1.86
CA GLY A 30 -13.09 6.61 0.75
C GLY A 30 -12.20 6.13 -0.40
N GLY A 31 -10.90 6.02 -0.15
CA GLY A 31 -9.90 5.49 -1.07
C GLY A 31 -9.64 3.99 -0.91
N GLU A 32 -8.74 3.49 -1.75
CA GLU A 32 -8.35 2.09 -1.80
C GLU A 32 -6.83 1.95 -1.89
N LEU A 33 -6.29 0.87 -1.33
CA LEU A 33 -4.88 0.49 -1.44
C LEU A 33 -4.75 -0.78 -2.29
N ASP A 34 -3.88 -0.76 -3.28
CA ASP A 34 -3.49 -1.89 -4.13
C ASP A 34 -2.01 -2.19 -3.90
N VAL A 35 -1.70 -3.41 -3.47
CA VAL A 35 -0.32 -3.86 -3.22
C VAL A 35 -0.05 -5.03 -4.14
N ARG A 36 0.98 -4.90 -4.98
CA ARG A 36 1.44 -5.95 -5.88
C ARG A 36 2.87 -6.28 -5.54
N SER A 37 3.08 -7.47 -5.03
CA SER A 37 4.40 -8.01 -4.73
C SER A 37 4.62 -9.28 -5.54
N ALA A 38 5.79 -9.42 -6.14
CA ALA A 38 6.22 -10.66 -6.77
C ALA A 38 7.65 -11.00 -6.31
N PRO A 39 7.92 -12.25 -5.93
CA PRO A 39 9.27 -12.68 -5.58
C PRO A 39 10.24 -12.40 -6.74
N GLY A 40 11.30 -11.61 -6.48
CA GLY A 40 12.30 -11.23 -7.48
C GLY A 40 12.01 -9.94 -8.25
N ASP A 41 10.75 -9.51 -8.34
CA ASP A 41 10.34 -8.24 -9.01
C ASP A 41 10.16 -7.07 -8.01
N GLY A 42 10.17 -7.36 -6.71
CA GLY A 42 10.03 -6.36 -5.65
C GLY A 42 8.57 -6.13 -5.25
N THR A 43 8.29 -4.96 -4.67
CA THR A 43 6.96 -4.59 -4.16
C THR A 43 6.53 -3.25 -4.73
N THR A 44 5.35 -3.21 -5.33
CA THR A 44 4.67 -1.99 -5.77
C THR A 44 3.46 -1.73 -4.89
N VAL A 45 3.34 -0.50 -4.38
CA VAL A 45 2.22 -0.06 -3.54
C VAL A 45 1.57 1.15 -4.21
N ALA A 46 0.27 1.06 -4.49
CA ALA A 46 -0.51 2.11 -5.15
C ALA A 46 -1.76 2.47 -4.33
N GLY A 47 -1.93 3.74 -4.01
CA GLY A 47 -3.13 4.27 -3.36
C GLY A 47 -4.02 5.02 -4.36
N ARG A 48 -5.33 4.81 -4.29
CA ARG A 48 -6.35 5.60 -5.00
C ARG A 48 -7.19 6.35 -3.98
N LEU A 49 -7.47 7.62 -4.26
CA LEU A 49 -8.33 8.44 -3.42
C LEU A 49 -9.34 9.19 -4.28
N PRO A 50 -10.63 9.24 -3.90
CA PRO A 50 -11.58 10.13 -4.55
C PRO A 50 -11.15 11.58 -4.29
N VAL A 51 -10.82 12.30 -5.36
CA VAL A 51 -10.59 13.74 -5.28
C VAL A 51 -11.95 14.43 -5.28
N SER A 52 -12.49 14.67 -4.08
CA SER A 52 -13.57 15.64 -3.92
C SER A 52 -12.99 17.01 -4.23
N GLY A 53 -13.15 17.45 -5.47
CA GLY A 53 -12.89 18.82 -5.86
C GLY A 53 -13.91 19.71 -5.19
N ASP A 54 -13.72 20.06 -3.93
CA ASP A 54 -14.33 21.26 -3.37
C ASP A 54 -13.51 22.44 -3.89
N GLY A 55 -13.69 22.70 -5.19
CA GLY A 55 -13.30 23.93 -5.82
C GLY A 55 -14.27 25.00 -5.35
N ARG A 56 -13.94 25.67 -4.25
CA ARG A 56 -14.56 26.93 -3.87
C ARG A 56 -13.51 28.02 -3.73
#